data_AF-A0ABD0YBG5-F1
#
_entry.id   AF-A0ABD0YBG5-F1
#
_cell.length_a   1.000
_cell.length_b   1.000
_cell.length_c   1.000
_cell.angle_alpha   90.00
_cell.angle_beta   90.00
_cell.angle_gamma   90.00
#
_symmetry.space_group_name_H-M   'P 1'
#
loop_
_entity.id
_entity.type
_entity.pdbx_description
1 polymer ?
#
loop_
_entity_poly.entity_id
_entity_poly.type
_entity_poly.pdbx_seq_one_letter_code
_entity_poly.pdbx_strand_id
1 'polypeptide(L)'
;MLDSMQKRELTVTLSPIVHGQLRATIVVTRVQKDNERKTIGLLGFGGRGHVRMDSVAMDLETDVRKLLLDSTTLSTTFCLHNIGDGDSYFYITQPCIEGRFLEVKPSLGKLSPGTRAQVTLQFTADASSIEELLRDNRYDAEIKVSNILITHGDHPTKLRLARLYKKYGKSCDDKEMAPIMKSVAELTGAFTEQVKWEQQVISDLKDPLGSICSLYKDGVRQWGIHVIISRHALEAALLDSTEQFTLLEDTVMIEESLNPTCVNIEASLQQSCNFSVESFIEPDKYSLAQMLGVTSLDRIAK
;
A
#
# COMPACT_ATOMS: atom_id res chain seq x y z
N MET A 1 49.50 3.44 29.61
CA MET A 1 50.50 3.38 28.53
C MET A 1 50.18 2.17 27.66
N LEU A 2 50.45 2.27 26.35
CA LEU A 2 50.40 1.14 25.42
C LEU A 2 51.86 0.73 25.16
N ASP A 3 52.18 -0.54 25.36
CA ASP A 3 53.50 -1.05 25.06
C ASP A 3 53.73 -1.16 23.54
N SER A 4 54.99 -1.23 23.12
CA SER A 4 55.33 -1.38 21.70
C SER A 4 54.65 -2.63 21.11
N MET A 5 54.06 -2.49 19.93
CA MET A 5 53.31 -3.55 19.22
C MET A 5 52.04 -4.05 19.95
N GLN A 6 51.68 -3.48 21.10
CA GLN A 6 50.45 -3.84 21.81
C GLN A 6 49.24 -3.24 21.09
N LYS A 7 48.23 -4.09 20.83
CA LYS A 7 46.94 -3.67 20.28
C LYS A 7 45.95 -3.50 21.43
N ARG A 8 45.18 -2.42 21.38
CA ARG A 8 43.95 -2.28 22.18
C ARG A 8 42.80 -1.85 21.29
N GLU A 9 41.63 -2.36 21.64
CA GLU A 9 40.37 -2.03 20.99
C GLU A 9 39.69 -0.90 21.75
N LEU A 10 39.16 0.08 21.00
CA LEU A 10 38.34 1.15 21.53
C LEU A 10 36.94 0.97 20.95
N THR A 11 35.99 0.59 21.80
CA THR A 11 34.58 0.54 21.43
C THR A 11 33.96 1.92 21.61
N VAL A 12 33.25 2.37 20.59
CA VAL A 12 32.61 3.69 20.56
C VAL A 12 31.13 3.48 20.33
N THR A 13 30.34 3.85 21.32
CA THR A 13 28.89 3.74 21.26
C THR A 13 28.29 5.10 20.93
N LEU A 14 27.41 5.15 19.93
CA LEU A 14 26.65 6.35 19.62
C LEU A 14 25.36 6.38 20.47
N SER A 15 25.22 7.40 21.31
CA SER A 15 24.02 7.65 22.12
C SER A 15 23.47 9.04 21.80
N PRO A 16 22.66 9.15 20.73
CA PRO A 16 22.21 10.44 20.21
C PRO A 16 21.13 11.06 21.11
N ILE A 17 21.28 12.34 21.46
CA ILE A 17 20.27 13.10 22.23
C ILE A 17 19.30 13.83 21.27
N VAL A 18 19.70 14.01 20.02
CA VAL A 18 18.90 14.67 18.98
C VAL A 18 18.69 13.75 17.79
N HIS A 19 17.56 13.90 17.12
CA HIS A 19 17.24 13.17 15.90
C HIS A 19 17.99 13.72 14.69
N GLY A 20 18.19 12.87 13.69
CA GLY A 20 18.80 13.24 12.42
C GLY A 20 20.30 12.97 12.36
N GLN A 21 20.98 13.65 11.45
CA GLN A 21 22.38 13.40 11.14
C GLN A 21 23.31 13.89 12.27
N LEU A 22 24.29 13.06 12.62
CA LEU A 22 25.23 13.35 13.70
C LEU A 22 26.66 13.14 13.25
N ARG A 23 27.48 14.19 13.41
CA ARG A 23 28.91 14.15 13.13
C ARG A 23 29.66 14.32 14.44
N ALA A 24 30.63 13.45 14.67
CA ALA A 24 31.55 13.56 15.80
C ALA A 24 32.97 13.28 15.33
N THR A 25 33.95 13.55 16.17
CA THR A 25 35.34 13.18 15.89
C THR A 25 35.98 12.59 17.13
N ILE A 26 36.74 11.51 16.94
CA ILE A 26 37.63 10.99 17.97
C ILE A 26 39.00 11.58 17.68
N VAL A 27 39.58 12.21 18.68
CA VAL A 27 40.92 12.76 18.63
C VAL A 27 41.82 11.90 19.50
N VAL A 28 42.78 11.23 18.88
CA VAL A 28 43.81 10.46 19.57
C VAL A 28 45.08 11.30 19.54
N THR A 29 45.53 11.74 20.71
CA THR A 29 46.76 12.52 20.87
C THR A 29 47.77 11.72 21.66
N ARG A 30 49.02 11.71 21.23
CA ARG A 30 50.10 11.11 22.01
C ARG A 30 50.50 12.03 23.16
N VAL A 31 50.38 11.52 24.39
CA VAL A 31 50.81 12.24 25.60
C VAL A 31 52.28 12.64 25.46
N GLN A 32 52.63 13.90 25.78
CA GLN A 32 53.96 14.52 25.64
C GLN A 32 54.40 14.85 24.20
N LYS A 33 53.54 14.63 23.19
CA LYS A 33 53.79 15.04 21.80
C LYS A 33 52.51 15.53 21.14
N ASP A 34 52.06 16.74 21.51
CA ASP A 34 50.79 17.30 21.05
C ASP A 34 50.69 17.45 19.51
N ASN A 35 51.83 17.51 18.82
CA ASN A 35 51.89 17.53 17.35
C ASN A 35 51.62 16.14 16.70
N GLU A 36 51.65 15.05 17.47
CA GLU A 36 51.31 13.70 17.01
C GLU A 36 49.83 13.39 17.32
N ARG A 37 48.94 14.00 16.53
CA ARG A 37 47.48 13.84 16.61
C ARG A 37 46.92 13.03 15.44
N LYS A 38 45.99 12.12 15.72
CA LYS A 38 45.13 11.47 14.72
C LYS A 38 43.67 11.81 14.98
N THR A 39 42.98 12.27 13.96
CA THR A 39 41.53 12.54 14.02
C THR A 39 40.78 11.48 13.23
N ILE A 40 39.76 10.89 13.83
CA ILE A 40 38.86 9.91 13.21
C ILE A 40 37.47 10.54 13.16
N GLY A 41 36.95 10.76 11.96
CA GLY A 41 35.57 11.21 11.78
C GLY A 41 34.58 10.10 12.10
N LEU A 42 33.56 10.42 12.88
CA LEU A 42 32.41 9.59 13.13
C LEU A 42 31.19 10.23 12.49
N LEU A 43 30.34 9.40 11.90
CA LEU A 43 29.07 9.83 11.36
C LEU A 43 28.03 8.78 11.70
N GLY A 44 26.87 9.24 12.16
CA GLY A 44 25.75 8.41 12.54
C GLY A 44 24.43 9.16 12.40
N PHE A 45 23.36 8.50 12.80
CA PHE A 45 22.01 9.04 12.78
C PHE A 45 21.35 8.80 14.13
N GLY A 46 20.73 9.85 14.67
CA GLY A 46 19.86 9.79 15.83
C GLY A 46 18.40 9.61 15.43
N GLY A 47 17.67 8.87 16.27
CA GLY A 47 16.28 8.47 15.99
C GLY A 47 16.19 7.24 15.09
N ARG A 48 15.07 6.53 15.21
CA ARG A 48 14.69 5.36 14.43
C ARG A 48 13.27 5.57 13.93
N GLY A 49 13.09 5.43 12.63
CA GLY A 49 11.78 5.40 12.02
C GLY A 49 11.08 4.07 12.29
N HIS A 50 9.79 4.11 12.55
CA HIS A 50 9.00 2.90 12.71
C HIS A 50 7.63 3.12 12.09
N VAL A 51 7.40 2.50 10.95
CA VAL A 51 6.10 2.54 10.29
C VAL A 51 5.21 1.46 10.88
N ARG A 52 4.00 1.87 11.27
CA ARG A 52 2.88 1.00 11.60
C ARG A 52 1.81 1.20 10.53
N MET A 53 1.17 0.10 10.14
CA MET A 53 -0.01 0.16 9.29
C MET A 53 -1.26 0.12 10.16
N ASP A 54 -2.10 1.14 10.02
CA ASP A 54 -3.39 1.24 10.69
C ASP A 54 -4.51 0.79 9.73
N SER A 55 -5.57 0.20 10.29
CA SER A 55 -6.81 -0.14 9.56
C SER A 55 -6.68 -1.18 8.44
N VAL A 56 -5.90 -2.25 8.66
CA VAL A 56 -5.87 -3.41 7.76
C VAL A 56 -6.19 -4.68 8.56
N ALA A 57 -7.17 -5.45 8.09
CA ALA A 57 -7.55 -6.70 8.72
C ALA A 57 -6.45 -7.75 8.53
N MET A 58 -6.15 -8.48 9.60
CA MET A 58 -5.23 -9.60 9.57
C MET A 58 -6.04 -10.88 9.65
N ASP A 59 -5.89 -11.75 8.66
CA ASP A 59 -6.43 -13.10 8.74
C ASP A 59 -5.57 -13.89 9.73
N LEU A 60 -6.17 -14.27 10.87
CA LEU A 60 -5.46 -14.95 11.96
C LEU A 60 -5.05 -16.38 11.60
N GLU A 61 -5.69 -17.01 10.61
CA GLU A 61 -5.38 -18.37 10.20
C GLU A 61 -4.20 -18.42 9.21
N THR A 62 -4.09 -17.41 8.36
CA THR A 62 -3.09 -17.37 7.28
C THR A 62 -1.95 -16.38 7.55
N ASP A 63 -2.07 -15.53 8.56
CA ASP A 63 -1.19 -14.36 8.82
C ASP A 63 -1.09 -13.41 7.61
N VAL A 64 -2.04 -13.53 6.67
CA VAL A 64 -2.12 -12.68 5.48
C VAL A 64 -3.00 -11.49 5.79
N ARG A 65 -2.48 -10.31 5.49
CA ARG A 65 -3.27 -9.08 5.58
C ARG A 65 -4.20 -9.00 4.39
N LYS A 66 -5.49 -8.78 4.65
CA LYS A 66 -6.52 -8.65 3.62
C LYS A 66 -7.10 -7.25 3.67
N LEU A 67 -7.38 -6.73 2.50
CA LEU A 67 -7.89 -5.38 2.35
C LEU A 67 -9.02 -5.40 1.33
N LEU A 68 -10.24 -5.17 1.83
CA LEU A 68 -11.47 -5.20 1.05
C LEU A 68 -11.70 -3.85 0.38
N LEU A 69 -11.98 -3.89 -0.92
CA LEU A 69 -12.45 -2.75 -1.69
C LEU A 69 -13.92 -2.47 -1.36
N ASP A 70 -14.27 -1.19 -1.23
CA ASP A 70 -15.66 -0.77 -1.12
C ASP A 70 -16.46 -1.21 -2.35
N SER A 71 -17.66 -1.73 -2.14
CA SER A 71 -18.48 -2.30 -3.22
C SER A 71 -19.01 -1.28 -4.21
N THR A 72 -19.07 0.00 -3.83
CA THR A 72 -19.61 1.08 -4.65
C THR A 72 -18.51 1.88 -5.34
N THR A 73 -17.45 2.25 -4.61
CA THR A 73 -16.35 3.05 -5.19
C THR A 73 -15.24 2.19 -5.76
N LEU A 74 -15.27 0.87 -5.52
CA LEU A 74 -14.22 -0.09 -5.87
C LEU A 74 -12.85 0.36 -5.36
N SER A 75 -12.85 1.00 -4.20
CA SER A 75 -11.68 1.67 -3.65
C SER A 75 -11.63 1.53 -2.15
N THR A 76 -10.47 1.80 -1.60
CA THR A 76 -10.24 1.64 -0.16
C THR A 76 -9.02 2.43 0.23
N THR A 77 -8.94 2.77 1.51
CA THR A 77 -7.81 3.52 2.04
C THR A 77 -7.29 2.91 3.32
N PHE A 78 -5.97 2.95 3.50
CA PHE A 78 -5.32 2.59 4.75
C PHE A 78 -4.26 3.63 5.09
N CYS A 79 -3.81 3.64 6.35
CA CYS A 79 -2.87 4.64 6.83
C CYS A 79 -1.54 4.00 7.22
N LEU A 80 -0.45 4.62 6.77
CA LEU A 80 0.90 4.34 7.21
C LEU A 80 1.31 5.44 8.20
N HIS A 81 1.59 5.07 9.43
CA HIS A 81 1.92 5.98 10.53
C HIS A 81 3.35 5.75 10.98
N ASN A 82 4.18 6.79 10.95
CA ASN A 82 5.49 6.72 11.59
C ASN A 82 5.37 7.01 13.09
N ILE A 83 5.40 5.94 13.90
CA ILE A 83 5.40 6.01 15.36
C ILE A 83 6.82 6.06 15.95
N GLY A 84 7.84 6.06 15.09
CA GLY A 84 9.23 6.24 15.48
C GLY A 84 9.56 7.71 15.75
N ASP A 85 10.77 7.92 16.26
CA ASP A 85 11.34 9.23 16.56
C ASP A 85 12.31 9.71 15.46
N GLY A 86 12.54 8.89 14.42
CA GLY A 86 13.28 9.24 13.21
C GLY A 86 12.43 9.22 11.94
N ASP A 87 12.95 9.79 10.85
CA ASP A 87 12.28 9.73 9.54
C ASP A 87 12.21 8.29 8.99
N SER A 88 11.04 7.93 8.47
CA SER A 88 10.77 6.67 7.78
C SER A 88 10.49 6.86 6.29
N TYR A 89 10.57 5.78 5.54
CA TYR A 89 10.06 5.71 4.17
C TYR A 89 9.09 4.54 3.99
N PHE A 90 8.27 4.63 2.96
CA PHE A 90 7.51 3.50 2.42
C PHE A 90 7.56 3.51 0.89
N TYR A 91 7.44 2.33 0.31
CA TYR A 91 7.38 2.07 -1.12
C TYR A 91 6.48 0.88 -1.38
N ILE A 92 5.50 1.02 -2.27
CA ILE A 92 4.45 0.05 -2.54
C ILE A 92 4.61 -0.44 -3.98
N THR A 93 4.75 -1.75 -4.13
CA THR A 93 4.82 -2.42 -5.44
C THR A 93 3.71 -3.43 -5.60
N GLN A 94 3.43 -3.80 -6.84
CA GLN A 94 2.47 -4.84 -7.21
C GLN A 94 3.25 -5.98 -7.90
N PRO A 95 3.61 -7.06 -7.18
CA PRO A 95 4.43 -8.14 -7.72
C PRO A 95 3.78 -8.99 -8.84
N CYS A 96 2.50 -8.81 -9.17
CA CYS A 96 1.84 -9.46 -10.30
C CYS A 96 1.80 -8.56 -11.55
N ILE A 97 2.17 -9.14 -12.71
CA ILE A 97 2.23 -8.46 -14.01
C ILE A 97 0.93 -8.64 -14.81
N GLU A 98 0.18 -9.72 -14.56
CA GLU A 98 -1.11 -9.97 -15.22
C GLU A 98 -2.17 -9.09 -14.56
N GLY A 99 -2.65 -8.11 -15.33
CA GLY A 99 -3.70 -7.20 -14.91
C GLY A 99 -3.28 -6.26 -13.78
N ARG A 100 -2.69 -5.10 -14.11
CA ARG A 100 -2.59 -4.00 -13.14
C ARG A 100 -3.97 -3.38 -12.96
N PHE A 101 -4.83 -4.11 -12.27
CA PHE A 101 -6.20 -3.72 -11.98
C PHE A 101 -6.28 -2.71 -10.84
N LEU A 102 -5.14 -2.30 -10.28
CA LEU A 102 -5.10 -1.46 -9.09
C LEU A 102 -4.20 -0.25 -9.32
N GLU A 103 -4.77 0.93 -9.17
CA GLU A 103 -4.03 2.16 -9.00
C GLU A 103 -3.75 2.39 -7.50
N VAL A 104 -2.50 2.74 -7.16
CA VAL A 104 -2.04 2.95 -5.79
C VAL A 104 -1.49 4.36 -5.63
N LYS A 105 -2.09 5.17 -4.76
CA LYS A 105 -1.69 6.57 -4.54
C LYS A 105 -1.68 6.95 -3.05
N PRO A 106 -0.57 7.50 -2.52
CA PRO A 106 0.77 7.53 -3.09
C PRO A 106 1.42 6.14 -3.06
N SER A 107 2.20 5.80 -4.09
CA SER A 107 2.96 4.53 -4.14
C SER A 107 4.29 4.58 -3.40
N LEU A 108 4.77 5.77 -3.03
CA LEU A 108 5.99 5.96 -2.23
C LEU A 108 5.92 7.26 -1.45
N GLY A 109 6.66 7.33 -0.36
CA GLY A 109 6.74 8.56 0.44
C GLY A 109 7.74 8.50 1.57
N LYS A 110 8.02 9.68 2.11
CA LYS A 110 8.77 9.89 3.35
C LYS A 110 7.78 10.28 4.46
N LEU A 111 7.95 9.70 5.64
CA LEU A 111 7.13 9.98 6.81
C LEU A 111 8.04 10.56 7.90
N SER A 112 7.75 11.79 8.32
CA SER A 112 8.41 12.38 9.49
C SER A 112 7.86 11.78 10.79
N PRO A 113 8.56 11.93 11.92
CA PRO A 113 8.09 11.42 13.21
C PRO A 113 6.66 11.90 13.52
N GLY A 114 5.78 10.98 13.90
CA GLY A 114 4.38 11.25 14.24
C GLY A 114 3.47 11.56 13.05
N THR A 115 3.96 11.54 11.80
CA THR A 115 3.14 11.82 10.62
C THR A 115 2.51 10.57 10.04
N ARG A 116 1.39 10.75 9.32
CA ARG A 116 0.66 9.69 8.64
C ARG A 116 0.60 9.97 7.14
N ALA A 117 0.65 8.92 6.32
CA ALA A 117 0.26 8.95 4.92
C ALA A 117 -0.97 8.07 4.73
N GLN A 118 -2.01 8.64 4.12
CA GLN A 118 -3.15 7.88 3.63
C GLN A 118 -2.81 7.35 2.25
N VAL A 119 -2.97 6.03 2.07
CA VAL A 119 -2.78 5.35 0.79
C VAL A 119 -4.14 4.90 0.32
N THR A 120 -4.50 5.32 -0.89
CA THR A 120 -5.70 4.92 -1.60
C THR A 120 -5.36 3.86 -2.64
N LEU A 121 -6.14 2.79 -2.64
CA LEU A 121 -6.15 1.76 -3.67
C LEU A 121 -7.46 1.90 -4.44
N GLN A 122 -7.38 1.99 -5.76
CA GLN A 122 -8.54 2.10 -6.65
C GLN A 122 -8.48 0.99 -7.68
N PHE A 123 -9.57 0.25 -7.84
CA PHE A 123 -9.69 -0.73 -8.91
C PHE A 123 -9.96 -0.04 -10.25
N THR A 124 -9.23 -0.44 -11.29
CA THR A 124 -9.20 0.21 -12.61
C THR A 124 -9.20 -0.80 -13.77
N ALA A 125 -9.74 -2.00 -13.57
CA ALA A 125 -9.86 -2.99 -14.64
C ALA A 125 -10.94 -2.58 -15.66
N ASP A 126 -10.75 -3.01 -16.91
CA ASP A 126 -11.77 -2.90 -17.96
C ASP A 126 -12.76 -4.08 -17.88
N ALA A 127 -13.88 -3.96 -18.60
CA ALA A 127 -14.95 -4.97 -18.61
C ALA A 127 -14.43 -6.38 -18.95
N SER A 128 -13.54 -6.49 -19.95
CA SER A 128 -12.98 -7.78 -20.38
C SER A 128 -12.18 -8.47 -19.27
N SER A 129 -11.39 -7.70 -18.52
CA SER A 129 -10.65 -8.21 -17.37
C SER A 129 -11.55 -8.57 -16.20
N ILE A 130 -12.64 -7.82 -15.98
CA ILE A 130 -13.63 -8.14 -14.95
C ILE A 130 -14.33 -9.47 -15.26
N GLU A 131 -14.72 -9.69 -16.52
CA GLU A 131 -15.29 -10.96 -16.97
C GLU A 131 -14.33 -12.14 -16.74
N GLU A 132 -13.05 -11.96 -17.07
CA GLU A 132 -12.01 -12.96 -16.83
C GLU A 132 -11.86 -13.29 -15.34
N LEU A 133 -11.78 -12.26 -14.47
CA LEU A 133 -11.72 -12.44 -13.02
C LEU A 133 -12.94 -13.20 -12.47
N LEU A 134 -14.14 -12.87 -12.94
CA LEU A 134 -15.38 -13.53 -12.52
C LEU A 134 -15.48 -14.98 -13.00
N ARG A 135 -14.95 -15.27 -14.19
CA ARG A 135 -14.91 -16.61 -14.77
C ARG A 135 -13.93 -17.51 -14.03
N ASP A 136 -12.73 -17.00 -13.76
CA ASP A 136 -11.66 -17.76 -13.13
C ASP A 136 -11.95 -18.03 -11.64
N ASN A 137 -12.75 -17.18 -10.99
CA ASN A 137 -13.16 -17.29 -9.59
C ASN A 137 -14.68 -17.52 -9.46
N ARG A 138 -15.21 -18.51 -10.20
CA ARG A 138 -16.66 -18.71 -10.42
C ARG A 138 -17.49 -18.86 -9.14
N TYR A 139 -16.92 -19.42 -8.07
CA TYR A 139 -17.65 -19.77 -6.85
C TYR A 139 -17.22 -18.97 -5.62
N ASP A 140 -16.28 -18.04 -5.77
CA ASP A 140 -15.73 -17.30 -4.64
C ASP A 140 -16.57 -16.05 -4.38
N ALA A 141 -16.98 -15.86 -3.12
CA ALA A 141 -17.70 -14.67 -2.69
C ALA A 141 -16.78 -13.43 -2.65
N GLU A 142 -15.50 -13.64 -2.36
CA GLU A 142 -14.45 -12.62 -2.35
C GLU A 142 -13.35 -13.01 -3.34
N ILE A 143 -13.10 -12.16 -4.31
CA ILE A 143 -12.14 -12.40 -5.39
C ILE A 143 -10.86 -11.62 -5.10
N LYS A 144 -9.72 -12.30 -5.12
CA LYS A 144 -8.41 -11.64 -5.00
C LYS A 144 -8.06 -10.99 -6.33
N VAL A 145 -8.02 -9.66 -6.35
CA VAL A 145 -7.73 -8.88 -7.57
C VAL A 145 -6.27 -8.46 -7.67
N SER A 146 -5.56 -8.34 -6.56
CA SER A 146 -4.14 -7.97 -6.57
C SER A 146 -3.43 -8.38 -5.29
N ASN A 147 -2.10 -8.30 -5.33
CA ASN A 147 -1.24 -8.34 -4.16
C ASN A 147 -0.39 -7.06 -4.16
N ILE A 148 -0.36 -6.35 -3.05
CA ILE A 148 0.55 -5.22 -2.86
C ILE A 148 1.64 -5.59 -1.86
N LEU A 149 2.86 -5.16 -2.14
CA LEU A 149 4.02 -5.33 -1.28
C LEU A 149 4.46 -3.95 -0.78
N ILE A 150 4.32 -3.70 0.51
CA ILE A 150 4.77 -2.46 1.15
C ILE A 150 6.16 -2.69 1.72
N THR A 151 7.19 -2.11 1.10
CA THR A 151 8.55 -2.04 1.64
C THR A 151 8.73 -0.75 2.42
N HIS A 152 9.11 -0.85 3.69
CA HIS A 152 9.26 0.30 4.57
C HIS A 152 10.48 0.15 5.47
N GLY A 153 10.92 1.26 6.07
CA GLY A 153 12.06 1.24 6.97
C GLY A 153 12.56 2.61 7.37
N ASP A 154 13.75 2.62 7.95
CA ASP A 154 14.48 3.82 8.34
C ASP A 154 15.00 4.56 7.09
N HIS A 155 14.70 5.85 6.97
CA HIS A 155 15.21 6.66 5.87
C HIS A 155 16.75 6.75 5.85
N PRO A 156 17.45 6.89 6.98
CA PRO A 156 18.91 6.80 7.01
C PRO A 156 19.47 5.48 6.47
N THR A 157 18.83 4.35 6.81
CA THR A 157 19.23 3.03 6.33
C THR A 157 19.07 2.93 4.81
N LYS A 158 17.93 3.41 4.27
CA LYS A 158 17.71 3.50 2.82
C LYS A 158 18.84 4.25 2.11
N LEU A 159 19.23 5.41 2.63
CA LEU A 159 20.27 6.22 2.03
C LEU A 159 21.66 5.55 2.09
N ARG A 160 21.98 4.86 3.20
CA ARG A 160 23.21 4.05 3.32
C ARG A 160 23.24 2.91 2.32
N LEU A 161 22.12 2.19 2.17
CA LEU A 161 21.95 1.11 1.19
C LEU A 161 22.12 1.65 -0.24
N ALA A 162 21.47 2.76 -0.58
CA ALA A 162 21.59 3.38 -1.90
C ALA A 162 23.04 3.75 -2.25
N ARG A 163 23.79 4.32 -1.30
CA ARG A 163 25.21 4.62 -1.51
C ARG A 163 26.05 3.35 -1.65
N LEU A 164 25.84 2.35 -0.79
CA LEU A 164 26.56 1.07 -0.87
C LEU A 164 26.30 0.38 -2.22
N TYR A 165 25.06 0.39 -2.68
CA TYR A 165 24.67 -0.12 -4.00
C TYR A 165 25.36 0.67 -5.13
N LYS A 166 25.42 2.00 -5.06
CA LYS A 166 26.16 2.81 -6.03
C LYS A 166 27.66 2.48 -6.05
N LYS A 167 28.24 2.21 -4.88
CA LYS A 167 29.68 1.93 -4.70
C LYS A 167 30.08 0.52 -5.15
N TYR A 168 29.24 -0.48 -4.89
CA TYR A 168 29.60 -1.89 -5.06
C TYR A 168 28.66 -2.69 -5.97
N GLY A 169 27.51 -2.14 -6.35
CA GLY A 169 26.43 -2.89 -7.00
C GLY A 169 26.72 -3.41 -8.39
N LYS A 170 27.73 -2.85 -9.07
CA LYS A 170 28.21 -3.37 -10.37
C LYS A 170 29.31 -4.42 -10.23
N SER A 171 29.77 -4.70 -9.01
CA SER A 171 30.97 -5.52 -8.74
C SER A 171 30.69 -6.70 -7.82
N CYS A 172 29.42 -6.95 -7.49
CA CYS A 172 29.00 -7.99 -6.55
C CYS A 172 28.51 -9.22 -7.32
N ASP A 173 29.40 -10.19 -7.56
CA ASP A 173 29.08 -11.50 -8.16
C ASP A 173 28.68 -12.57 -7.12
N ASP A 174 28.50 -12.16 -5.86
CA ASP A 174 28.07 -13.07 -4.80
C ASP A 174 26.60 -13.47 -4.98
N LYS A 175 26.38 -14.77 -5.25
CA LYS A 175 25.06 -15.37 -5.47
C LYS A 175 24.13 -15.21 -4.26
N GLU A 176 24.66 -15.20 -3.04
CA GLU A 176 23.85 -15.04 -1.83
C GLU A 176 23.40 -13.58 -1.63
N MET A 177 24.22 -12.62 -2.09
CA MET A 177 23.88 -11.20 -2.03
C MET A 177 23.01 -10.73 -3.20
N ALA A 178 23.02 -11.43 -4.34
CA ALA A 178 22.26 -11.08 -5.53
C ALA A 178 20.78 -10.68 -5.30
N PRO A 179 19.95 -11.43 -4.54
CA PRO A 179 18.55 -11.05 -4.31
C PRO A 179 18.40 -9.78 -3.47
N ILE A 180 19.28 -9.59 -2.48
CA ILE A 180 19.31 -8.37 -1.66
C ILE A 180 19.74 -7.19 -2.53
N MET A 181 20.75 -7.36 -3.37
CA MET A 181 21.24 -6.32 -4.27
C MET A 181 20.18 -5.91 -5.29
N LYS A 182 19.40 -6.85 -5.82
CA LYS A 182 18.25 -6.54 -6.68
C LYS A 182 17.20 -5.72 -5.92
N SER A 183 16.83 -6.13 -4.72
CA SER A 183 15.85 -5.41 -3.89
C SER A 183 16.33 -4.00 -3.53
N VAL A 184 17.61 -3.84 -3.21
CA VAL A 184 18.23 -2.53 -2.95
C VAL A 184 18.29 -1.69 -4.23
N ALA A 185 18.54 -2.29 -5.39
CA ALA A 185 18.51 -1.59 -6.67
C ALA A 185 17.13 -0.98 -6.95
N GLU A 186 16.08 -1.78 -6.78
CA GLU A 186 14.69 -1.36 -6.95
C GLU A 186 14.33 -0.22 -5.98
N LEU A 187 14.64 -0.41 -4.70
CA LEU A 187 14.43 0.62 -3.68
C LEU A 187 15.20 1.91 -3.98
N THR A 188 16.43 1.82 -4.49
CA THR A 188 17.23 2.99 -4.85
C THR A 188 16.68 3.70 -6.09
N GLY A 189 16.22 2.94 -7.08
CA GLY A 189 15.62 3.46 -8.31
C GLY A 189 14.31 4.21 -8.06
N ALA A 190 13.49 3.72 -7.13
CA ALA A 190 12.19 4.31 -6.79
C ALA A 190 12.28 5.74 -6.24
N PHE A 191 13.40 6.13 -5.62
CA PHE A 191 13.57 7.44 -4.97
C PHE A 191 14.48 8.40 -5.75
N THR A 192 14.75 8.15 -7.03
CA THR A 192 15.77 8.85 -7.85
C THR A 192 15.68 10.39 -7.85
N GLU A 193 14.49 11.00 -7.71
CA GLU A 193 14.33 12.46 -7.71
C GLU A 193 14.62 13.12 -6.34
N GLN A 194 14.38 12.43 -5.22
CA GLN A 194 14.56 12.98 -3.87
C GLN A 194 16.02 12.93 -3.38
N VAL A 195 16.88 12.25 -4.14
CA VAL A 195 18.17 11.76 -3.68
C VAL A 195 19.32 12.78 -3.79
N LYS A 196 19.20 13.81 -4.62
CA LYS A 196 20.34 14.70 -4.93
C LYS A 196 20.80 15.57 -3.75
N TRP A 197 19.91 15.98 -2.85
CA TRP A 197 20.26 16.86 -1.71
C TRP A 197 20.52 16.09 -0.41
N GLU A 198 19.87 14.93 -0.20
CA GLU A 198 20.03 14.12 1.03
C GLU A 198 21.35 13.31 1.07
N GLN A 199 22.02 13.11 -0.06
CA GLN A 199 23.20 12.24 -0.19
C GLN A 199 24.54 12.84 0.25
N GLN A 200 24.66 14.17 0.38
CA GLN A 200 25.95 14.84 0.61
C GLN A 200 26.63 14.48 1.93
N VAL A 201 25.88 13.99 2.92
CA VAL A 201 26.46 13.65 4.24
C VAL A 201 26.83 12.17 4.34
N ILE A 202 26.13 11.28 3.62
CA ILE A 202 26.35 9.84 3.68
C ILE A 202 27.53 9.41 2.81
N SER A 203 27.98 10.21 1.85
CA SER A 203 29.17 9.92 1.03
C SER A 203 30.41 9.56 1.85
N ASP A 204 30.50 10.08 3.08
CA ASP A 204 31.71 10.01 3.90
C ASP A 204 31.79 8.73 4.76
N LEU A 205 30.70 7.95 4.94
CA LEU A 205 30.85 6.67 5.70
C LEU A 205 31.63 5.66 4.88
N LYS A 206 32.48 4.91 5.58
CA LYS A 206 33.30 3.83 4.99
C LYS A 206 32.71 2.46 5.29
N ASP A 207 31.38 2.30 5.20
CA ASP A 207 30.74 1.00 5.39
C ASP A 207 31.33 -0.02 4.37
N PRO A 208 31.75 -1.22 4.82
CA PRO A 208 32.21 -2.27 3.94
C PRO A 208 31.04 -2.91 3.17
N LEU A 209 31.36 -3.66 2.11
CA LEU A 209 30.36 -4.38 1.30
C LEU A 209 29.48 -5.31 2.14
N GLY A 210 30.09 -6.04 3.09
CA GLY A 210 29.37 -6.96 3.99
C GLY A 210 28.31 -6.29 4.86
N SER A 211 28.31 -4.96 5.01
CA SER A 211 27.28 -4.24 5.76
C SER A 211 25.93 -4.16 5.02
N ILE A 212 25.87 -4.38 3.70
CA ILE A 212 24.60 -4.32 2.97
C ILE A 212 23.59 -5.32 3.53
N CYS A 213 24.01 -6.56 3.77
CA CYS A 213 23.13 -7.62 4.24
C CYS A 213 22.53 -7.32 5.62
N SER A 214 23.35 -6.86 6.58
CA SER A 214 22.86 -6.50 7.91
C SER A 214 21.95 -5.28 7.85
N LEU A 215 22.36 -4.22 7.15
CA LEU A 215 21.55 -3.01 6.99
C LEU A 215 20.17 -3.31 6.37
N TYR A 216 20.14 -4.19 5.37
CA TYR A 216 18.88 -4.59 4.73
C TYR A 216 18.01 -5.41 5.68
N LYS A 217 18.55 -6.48 6.29
CA LYS A 217 17.78 -7.38 7.17
C LYS A 217 17.24 -6.68 8.43
N ASP A 218 18.01 -5.76 8.98
CA ASP A 218 17.67 -5.11 10.25
C ASP A 218 16.78 -3.87 10.06
N GLY A 219 16.97 -3.15 8.94
CA GLY A 219 16.35 -1.84 8.71
C GLY A 219 15.33 -1.76 7.58
N VAL A 220 15.12 -2.84 6.81
CA VAL A 220 14.09 -2.92 5.77
C VAL A 220 13.07 -4.00 6.14
N ARG A 221 11.80 -3.63 6.11
CA ARG A 221 10.66 -4.50 6.42
C ARG A 221 9.68 -4.51 5.26
N GLN A 222 8.95 -5.62 5.13
CA GLN A 222 8.00 -5.83 4.05
C GLN A 222 6.69 -6.39 4.58
N TRP A 223 5.58 -5.87 4.08
CA TRP A 223 4.24 -6.42 4.29
C TRP A 223 3.62 -6.78 2.93
N GLY A 224 3.19 -8.04 2.78
CA GLY A 224 2.31 -8.45 1.70
C GLY A 224 0.84 -8.27 2.12
N ILE A 225 0.02 -7.75 1.21
CA ILE A 225 -1.40 -7.51 1.44
C ILE A 225 -2.19 -7.99 0.23
N HIS A 226 -3.14 -8.90 0.46
CA HIS A 226 -4.10 -9.31 -0.54
C HIS A 226 -5.22 -8.28 -0.65
N VAL A 227 -5.42 -7.76 -1.85
CA VAL A 227 -6.52 -6.85 -2.16
C VAL A 227 -7.66 -7.70 -2.74
N ILE A 228 -8.81 -7.63 -2.07
CA ILE A 228 -9.98 -8.44 -2.37
C ILE A 228 -11.17 -7.53 -2.67
N ILE A 229 -12.08 -8.04 -3.48
CA ILE A 229 -13.35 -7.38 -3.83
C ILE A 229 -14.47 -8.41 -3.72
N SER A 230 -15.65 -7.98 -3.31
CA SER A 230 -16.81 -8.88 -3.35
C SER A 230 -17.19 -9.19 -4.80
N ARG A 231 -17.62 -10.43 -5.05
CA ARG A 231 -18.10 -10.84 -6.38
C ARG A 231 -19.24 -9.95 -6.87
N HIS A 232 -20.18 -9.63 -5.99
CA HIS A 232 -21.32 -8.77 -6.30
C HIS A 232 -20.89 -7.37 -6.79
N ALA A 233 -19.85 -6.78 -6.19
CA ALA A 233 -19.33 -5.49 -6.61
C ALA A 233 -18.70 -5.55 -8.02
N LEU A 234 -18.01 -6.65 -8.36
CA LEU A 234 -17.48 -6.84 -9.72
C LEU A 234 -18.60 -7.04 -10.75
N GLU A 235 -19.63 -7.81 -10.42
CA GLU A 235 -20.80 -8.01 -11.30
C GLU A 235 -21.55 -6.69 -11.53
N ALA A 236 -21.73 -5.87 -10.49
CA ALA A 236 -22.31 -4.53 -10.61
C ALA A 236 -21.46 -3.60 -11.49
N ALA A 237 -20.13 -3.59 -11.27
CA ALA A 237 -19.21 -2.79 -12.08
C ALA A 237 -19.21 -3.18 -13.57
N LEU A 238 -19.40 -4.47 -13.87
CA LEU A 238 -19.53 -4.95 -15.24
C LEU A 238 -20.81 -4.41 -15.89
N LEU A 239 -21.94 -4.46 -15.18
CA LEU A 239 -23.22 -3.94 -15.67
C LEU A 239 -23.12 -2.45 -16.01
N ASP A 240 -22.57 -1.63 -15.10
CA ASP A 240 -22.35 -0.19 -15.32
C ASP A 240 -21.46 0.10 -16.54
N SER A 241 -20.47 -0.77 -16.82
CA SER A 241 -19.60 -0.62 -18.00
C SER A 241 -20.27 -1.03 -19.32
N THR A 242 -21.32 -1.86 -19.25
CA THR A 242 -22.07 -2.36 -20.41
C THR A 242 -23.29 -1.50 -20.77
N GLU A 243 -23.72 -0.57 -19.90
CA GLU A 243 -24.80 0.39 -20.20
C GLU A 243 -24.34 1.54 -21.13
N GLN A 244 -23.86 1.19 -22.32
CA GLN A 244 -24.26 1.93 -23.52
C GLN A 244 -25.64 1.41 -23.93
N PHE A 245 -26.68 1.81 -23.20
CA PHE A 245 -28.04 1.72 -23.74
C PHE A 245 -28.10 2.65 -24.97
N THR A 246 -27.93 2.05 -26.16
CA THR A 246 -28.42 2.64 -27.40
C THR A 246 -29.86 3.07 -27.18
N LEU A 247 -30.11 4.37 -27.34
CA LEU A 247 -31.42 5.00 -27.31
C LEU A 247 -32.49 4.07 -27.89
N LEU A 248 -33.41 3.65 -27.02
CA LEU A 248 -34.66 2.95 -27.37
C LEU A 248 -35.60 3.82 -28.24
N GLU A 249 -35.16 4.98 -28.70
CA GLU A 249 -35.89 5.87 -29.61
C GLU A 249 -35.84 5.38 -31.07
N ASP A 250 -34.88 4.53 -31.44
CA ASP A 250 -34.71 4.07 -32.84
C ASP A 250 -35.46 2.77 -33.18
N THR A 251 -36.19 2.15 -32.23
CA THR A 251 -36.80 0.81 -32.46
C THR A 251 -38.32 0.76 -32.64
N VAL A 252 -39.03 1.89 -32.71
CA VAL A 252 -40.46 1.89 -33.05
C VAL A 252 -40.81 3.10 -33.92
N MET A 253 -40.72 2.97 -35.24
CA MET A 253 -41.66 3.56 -36.22
C MET A 253 -41.42 2.90 -37.60
N ILE A 254 -41.88 1.66 -37.77
CA ILE A 254 -42.30 1.21 -39.11
C ILE A 254 -43.80 1.48 -39.18
N GLU A 255 -44.18 2.68 -39.62
CA GLU A 255 -45.52 2.89 -40.18
C GLU A 255 -45.56 2.23 -41.55
N GLU A 256 -45.92 0.94 -41.59
CA GLU A 256 -46.41 0.33 -42.82
C GLU A 256 -47.76 0.98 -43.17
N SER A 257 -47.72 1.88 -44.15
CA SER A 257 -48.89 2.39 -44.84
C SER A 257 -49.59 1.24 -45.58
N LEU A 258 -50.53 0.56 -44.92
CA LEU A 258 -51.44 -0.38 -45.56
C LEU A 258 -52.88 0.10 -45.37
N ASN A 259 -53.46 0.53 -46.49
CA ASN A 259 -54.85 0.93 -46.70
C ASN A 259 -55.85 0.03 -45.93
N PRO A 260 -56.75 0.59 -45.11
CA PRO A 260 -57.91 -0.15 -44.66
C PRO A 260 -59.01 -0.06 -45.73
N THR A 261 -59.13 -1.11 -46.52
CA THR A 261 -60.38 -1.42 -47.23
C THR A 261 -61.45 -1.66 -46.16
N CYS A 262 -62.50 -0.85 -46.18
CA CYS A 262 -63.65 -0.99 -45.29
C CYS A 262 -64.25 -2.39 -45.39
N VAL A 263 -64.24 -3.13 -44.28
CA VAL A 263 -65.11 -4.31 -44.10
C VAL A 263 -65.99 -4.04 -42.88
N ASN A 264 -67.26 -3.75 -43.18
CA ASN A 264 -68.35 -3.76 -42.22
C ASN A 264 -68.54 -5.19 -41.71
N ILE A 265 -68.44 -5.38 -40.39
CA ILE A 265 -69.09 -6.51 -39.71
C ILE A 265 -69.75 -5.93 -38.46
N GLU A 266 -71.06 -5.69 -38.56
CA GLU A 266 -71.92 -5.47 -37.40
C GLU A 266 -72.23 -6.80 -36.70
N ALA A 267 -72.37 -6.68 -35.37
CA ALA A 267 -73.13 -7.51 -34.44
C ALA A 267 -72.55 -8.89 -34.06
N SER A 268 -72.04 -9.00 -32.83
CA SER A 268 -72.83 -9.60 -31.73
C SER A 268 -72.25 -9.25 -30.35
N LEU A 269 -73.13 -8.76 -29.48
CA LEU A 269 -72.94 -8.47 -28.06
C LEU A 269 -72.91 -9.74 -27.20
N GLN A 270 -72.48 -9.54 -25.93
CA GLN A 270 -72.45 -10.46 -24.77
C GLN A 270 -71.10 -11.22 -24.66
N GLN A 271 -70.41 -11.29 -23.52
CA GLN A 271 -70.86 -11.23 -22.13
C GLN A 271 -69.66 -10.91 -21.21
N SER A 272 -70.00 -10.29 -20.08
CA SER A 272 -69.23 -10.02 -18.87
C SER A 272 -68.12 -11.01 -18.48
N CYS A 273 -67.02 -10.49 -17.91
CA CYS A 273 -66.57 -10.83 -16.55
C CYS A 273 -65.64 -9.75 -15.99
N ASN A 274 -66.03 -9.20 -14.83
CA ASN A 274 -65.23 -8.35 -13.96
C ASN A 274 -64.07 -9.15 -13.35
N PHE A 275 -62.88 -8.56 -13.18
CA PHE A 275 -62.11 -8.69 -11.95
C PHE A 275 -61.22 -7.46 -11.73
N SER A 276 -61.28 -6.97 -10.50
CA SER A 276 -60.68 -5.76 -9.95
C SER A 276 -59.17 -5.89 -9.73
N VAL A 277 -58.46 -4.78 -9.96
CA VAL A 277 -57.06 -4.56 -9.63
C VAL A 277 -56.98 -4.04 -8.20
N GLU A 278 -56.38 -4.80 -7.28
CA GLU A 278 -55.92 -4.28 -5.99
C GLU A 278 -54.44 -3.95 -6.10
N SER A 279 -54.14 -2.67 -5.86
CA SER A 279 -52.81 -2.14 -5.62
C SER A 279 -52.54 -2.21 -4.13
N PHE A 280 -51.31 -2.57 -3.73
CA PHE A 280 -50.81 -2.31 -2.39
C PHE A 280 -49.41 -1.74 -2.44
N ILE A 281 -49.31 -0.55 -1.85
CA ILE A 281 -48.14 0.26 -1.58
C ILE A 281 -47.67 -0.10 -0.15
N GLU A 282 -46.37 -0.35 0.03
CA GLU A 282 -45.71 -0.38 1.34
C GLU A 282 -45.72 1.01 1.99
N PRO A 283 -45.67 1.09 3.32
CA PRO A 283 -44.49 1.77 3.86
C PRO A 283 -43.92 1.19 5.17
N ASP A 284 -42.61 1.40 5.28
CA ASP A 284 -41.70 1.23 6.41
C ASP A 284 -42.24 1.47 7.82
N LYS A 285 -41.68 0.71 8.78
CA LYS A 285 -41.24 1.18 10.12
C LYS A 285 -40.51 0.05 10.87
N TYR A 286 -39.18 -0.01 10.73
CA TYR A 286 -38.32 -0.62 11.76
C TYR A 286 -37.42 0.43 12.39
N SER A 287 -37.49 0.44 13.73
CA SER A 287 -36.92 1.43 14.63
C SER A 287 -35.46 1.12 14.97
N LEU A 288 -34.66 2.19 14.95
CA LEU A 288 -33.21 2.37 15.13
C LEU A 288 -32.61 1.91 16.49
N ALA A 289 -33.22 0.97 17.21
CA ALA A 289 -32.85 0.67 18.60
C ALA A 289 -32.18 -0.70 18.84
N GLN A 290 -31.90 -1.49 17.79
CA GLN A 290 -31.28 -2.83 17.95
C GLN A 290 -29.86 -2.95 17.37
N MET A 291 -29.25 -1.86 16.91
CA MET A 291 -27.90 -1.89 16.31
C MET A 291 -26.80 -1.21 17.14
N LEU A 292 -27.12 -0.69 18.33
CA LEU A 292 -26.13 -0.13 19.26
C LEU A 292 -26.08 -0.97 20.53
N GLY A 293 -25.28 -2.04 20.49
CA GLY A 293 -24.93 -2.87 21.64
C GLY A 293 -24.05 -2.11 22.64
N VAL A 294 -24.65 -1.17 23.37
CA VAL A 294 -24.06 -0.55 24.55
C VAL A 294 -24.45 -1.38 25.77
N THR A 295 -23.50 -2.14 26.32
CA THR A 295 -23.63 -2.73 27.66
C THR A 295 -22.60 -2.11 28.62
N SER A 296 -23.14 -1.21 29.44
CA SER A 296 -22.80 -0.87 30.83
C SER A 296 -21.36 -0.50 31.20
N LEU A 297 -21.15 0.79 31.43
CA LEU A 297 -20.43 1.31 32.58
C LEU A 297 -21.43 1.49 33.73
N ASP A 298 -21.17 0.84 34.87
CA ASP A 298 -21.19 1.48 36.19
C ASP A 298 -21.06 0.44 37.31
N ARG A 299 -20.01 0.58 38.13
CA ARG A 299 -20.19 0.70 39.57
C ARG A 299 -18.98 1.34 40.25
N ILE A 300 -19.29 2.49 40.83
CA ILE A 300 -18.54 3.35 41.74
C ILE A 300 -18.43 2.71 43.14
N ALA A 301 -17.40 3.15 43.88
CA ALA A 301 -17.21 3.16 45.34
C ALA A 301 -16.63 1.91 46.04
N LYS A 302 -15.33 2.00 46.39
CA LYS A 302 -14.87 2.39 47.73
C LYS A 302 -13.43 2.87 47.69
#